data_AF-A0A497P4Q1-F1
#
_entry.id   AF-A0A497P4Q1-F1
#
_cell.length_a   1.000
_cell.length_b   1.000
_cell.length_c   1.000
_cell.angle_alpha   90.00
_cell.angle_beta   90.00
_cell.angle_gamma   90.00
#
_symmetry.space_group_name_H-M   'P 1'
#
loop_
_entity.id
_entity.type
_entity.pdbx_description
1 polymer ?
#
loop_
_entity_poly.entity_id
_entity_poly.type
_entity_poly.pdbx_seq_one_letter_code
_entity_poly.pdbx_strand_id
1 'polypeptide(L)' 'MDSVIRKISIGSDYKNDAMHYAIGQQVYGGHTICDIIFETQEQSYNIHIKKDNEVLPWKKFNKNMAISVEYDLEY' A
#
# COMPACT_ATOMS: atom_id res chain seq x y z
N MET A 1 18.05 -5.93 2.64
CA MET A 1 17.72 -4.62 2.07
C MET A 1 16.29 -4.73 1.61
N ASP A 2 15.37 -4.28 2.46
CA ASP A 2 13.94 -4.32 2.17
C ASP A 2 13.62 -3.14 1.26
N SER A 3 13.23 -3.45 0.03
CA SER A 3 12.82 -2.42 -0.93
C SER A 3 11.54 -1.74 -0.42
N VAL A 4 11.57 -0.41 -0.34
CA VAL A 4 10.42 0.40 0.10
C VAL A 4 9.33 0.33 -0.96
N ILE A 5 8.11 -0.09 -0.58
CA ILE A 5 6.97 -0.10 -1.49
C ILE A 5 6.39 1.31 -1.58
N ARG A 6 6.42 1.89 -2.77
CA ARG A 6 5.89 3.23 -3.05
C ARG A 6 4.40 3.22 -3.38
N LYS A 7 3.94 2.19 -4.09
CA LYS A 7 2.55 2.07 -4.53
C LYS A 7 2.16 0.62 -4.77
N ILE A 8 0.89 0.30 -4.51
CA ILE A 8 0.26 -0.93 -4.97
C ILE A 8 -1.00 -0.63 -5.76
N SER A 9 -1.28 -1.49 -6.74
CA SER A 9 -2.48 -1.44 -7.58
C SER A 9 -3.20 -2.78 -7.47
N ILE A 10 -4.49 -2.73 -7.08
CA ILE A 10 -5.31 -3.92 -6.81
C ILE A 10 -6.37 -4.05 -7.90
N GLY A 11 -6.28 -5.10 -8.72
CA GLY A 11 -7.19 -5.33 -9.83
C GLY A 11 -6.56 -6.17 -10.94
N SER A 12 -7.40 -6.74 -11.80
CA SER A 12 -6.97 -7.58 -12.93
C SER A 12 -6.25 -6.77 -14.03
N ASP A 13 -6.62 -5.49 -14.18
CA ASP A 13 -5.93 -4.52 -15.05
C ASP A 13 -5.32 -3.43 -14.16
N TYR A 14 -4.00 -3.48 -13.96
CA TYR A 14 -3.28 -2.54 -13.09
C TYR A 14 -3.27 -1.08 -13.61
N LYS A 15 -3.80 -0.79 -14.80
CA LYS A 15 -3.82 0.56 -15.39
C LYS A 15 -5.21 1.19 -15.39
N ASN A 16 -6.21 0.45 -15.86
CA ASN A 16 -7.51 1.06 -16.20
C ASN A 16 -8.59 0.79 -15.14
N ASP A 17 -8.59 -0.40 -14.54
CA ASP A 17 -9.65 -0.87 -13.62
C ASP A 17 -9.06 -1.41 -12.31
N ALA A 18 -8.08 -0.70 -11.76
CA ALA A 18 -7.44 -1.04 -10.48
C ALA A 18 -7.63 0.06 -9.42
N MET A 19 -7.70 -0.39 -8.17
CA MET A 19 -7.62 0.50 -7.01
C MET A 19 -6.15 0.80 -6.70
N HIS A 20 -5.77 2.07 -6.74
CA HIS A 20 -4.40 2.51 -6.48
C HIS A 20 -4.24 3.08 -5.08
N TYR A 21 -3.16 2.66 -4.41
CA TYR A 21 -2.76 3.15 -3.11
C TYR A 21 -1.27 3.49 -3.16
N ALA A 22 -0.93 4.76 -2.96
CA ALA A 22 0.45 5.24 -2.97
C ALA A 22 0.82 5.94 -1.65
N ILE A 23 2.09 5.84 -1.25
CA ILE A 23 2.64 6.63 -0.14
C ILE A 23 2.40 8.12 -0.41
N GLY A 24 1.96 8.87 0.61
CA GLY A 24 1.65 10.29 0.50
C GLY A 24 0.25 10.61 -0.03
N GLN A 25 -0.53 9.61 -0.47
CA GLN A 25 -1.91 9.81 -0.90
C GLN A 25 -2.81 10.14 0.30
N GLN A 26 -3.55 11.26 0.21
CA GLN A 26 -4.55 11.62 1.21
C GLN A 26 -5.79 10.71 1.07
N VAL A 27 -6.30 10.27 2.22
CA VAL A 27 -7.45 9.38 2.34
C VAL A 27 -8.44 9.91 3.38
N TYR A 28 -9.38 9.06 3.81
CA TYR A 28 -10.48 9.44 4.68
C TYR A 28 -10.05 10.11 6.00
N GLY A 29 -10.82 11.09 6.45
CA GLY A 29 -10.64 11.72 7.77
C GLY A 29 -9.38 12.59 7.91
N GLY A 30 -8.74 12.96 6.79
CA GLY A 30 -7.52 13.76 6.79
C GLY A 30 -6.25 12.96 7.06
N HIS A 31 -6.31 11.62 6.93
CA HIS A 31 -5.13 10.77 7.03
C HIS A 31 -4.42 10.70 5.69
N THR A 32 -3.15 10.32 5.73
CA THR A 32 -2.32 10.08 4.56
C THR A 32 -1.74 8.67 4.65
N ILE A 33 -1.65 7.97 3.53
CA ILE A 33 -0.96 6.67 3.48
C ILE A 33 0.51 6.90 3.79
N CYS A 34 1.00 6.31 4.89
CA CYS A 34 2.38 6.48 5.34
C CYS A 34 3.25 5.27 5.03
N ASP A 35 2.69 4.06 5.05
CA ASP A 35 3.43 2.83 4.82
C ASP A 35 2.60 1.79 4.06
N ILE A 36 3.28 1.04 3.20
CA ILE A 36 2.77 -0.18 2.56
C ILE A 36 3.78 -1.28 2.83
N ILE A 37 3.36 -2.30 3.58
CA ILE A 37 4.26 -3.34 4.10
C ILE A 37 3.81 -4.70 3.57
N PHE A 38 4.73 -5.46 2.99
CA PHE A 38 4.49 -6.85 2.64
C PHE A 38 4.81 -7.75 3.84
N GLU A 39 3.78 -8.36 4.42
CA GLU A 39 3.93 -9.35 5.48
C GLU A 39 4.11 -10.74 4.85
N THR A 40 5.29 -11.32 5.03
CA THR A 40 5.69 -12.57 4.38
C THR A 40 4.98 -13.78 4.99
N GLN A 41 4.71 -13.79 6.30
CA GLN A 41 4.07 -14.94 6.94
C GLN A 41 2.63 -15.13 6.44
N GLU A 42 1.91 -14.03 6.29
CA GLU A 42 0.50 -14.03 5.85
C GLU A 42 0.34 -13.84 4.33
N GLN A 43 1.45 -13.60 3.61
CA GLN A 43 1.46 -13.31 2.18
C GLN A 43 0.45 -12.20 1.84
N SER A 44 0.61 -11.05 2.49
CA SER A 44 -0.35 -9.94 2.40
C SER A 44 0.32 -8.58 2.39
N TYR A 45 -0.32 -7.63 1.72
CA TYR A 45 0.07 -6.22 1.72
C TYR A 45 -0.81 -5.45 2.70
N ASN A 46 -0.17 -4.78 3.66
CA ASN A 46 -0.82 -3.99 4.70
C ASN A 46 -0.55 -2.52 4.47
N ILE A 47 -1.61 -1.72 4.40
CA ILE A 47 -1.56 -0.26 4.25
C ILE A 47 -1.80 0.38 5.61
N HIS A 48 -0.90 1.25 6.01
CA HIS A 48 -1.03 2.09 7.20
C HIS A 48 -1.28 3.53 6.81
N ILE A 49 -2.09 4.21 7.62
CA ILE A 49 -2.42 5.61 7.43
C ILE A 49 -2.01 6.37 8.68
N LYS A 50 -1.56 7.61 8.47
CA LYS A 50 -1.10 8.50 9.53
C LYS A 50 -1.92 9.78 9.53
N LYS A 51 -2.21 10.27 10.73
CA LYS A 51 -2.68 11.63 10.97
C LYS A 51 -1.99 12.17 12.21
N ASP A 52 -1.48 13.39 12.12
CA ASP A 52 -0.65 13.99 13.16
C ASP A 52 0.51 13.06 13.57
N ASN A 53 0.52 12.54 14.80
CA ASN A 53 1.53 11.60 15.29
C ASN A 53 1.03 10.16 15.48
N GLU A 54 -0.18 9.85 15.01
CA GLU A 54 -0.79 8.52 15.16
C GLU A 54 -0.77 7.74 13.84
N VAL A 55 -0.34 6.48 13.91
CA VAL A 55 -0.31 5.54 12.78
C VAL A 55 -1.28 4.40 13.06
N LEU A 56 -2.13 4.09 12.09
CA LEU A 56 -3.17 3.08 12.21
C LEU A 56 -3.13 2.09 11.03
N PRO A 57 -3.35 0.79 11.27
CA PRO A 57 -3.59 -0.15 10.19
C PRO A 57 -4.94 0.16 9.52
N TRP A 58 -4.98 0.20 8.18
CA TRP A 58 -6.17 0.60 7.45
C TRP A 58 -6.73 -0.47 6.52
N LYS A 59 -5.89 -1.04 5.65
CA LYS A 59 -6.31 -2.04 4.66
C LYS A 59 -5.30 -3.18 4.59
N LYS A 60 -5.81 -4.38 4.33
CA LYS A 60 -5.02 -5.60 4.13
C LYS A 60 -5.50 -6.33 2.89
N PHE A 61 -4.58 -6.68 2.00
CA PHE A 61 -4.85 -7.45 0.78
C PHE A 61 -4.03 -8.74 0.80
N ASN A 62 -4.71 -9.89 0.70
CA ASN A 62 -4.05 -11.20 0.73
C ASN A 62 -3.61 -11.65 -0.68
N LYS A 63 -2.85 -12.76 -0.72
CA LYS A 63 -2.33 -13.40 -1.93
C LYS A 63 -3.34 -13.80 -3.01
N ASN A 64 -4.65 -13.82 -2.70
CA ASN A 64 -5.68 -14.19 -3.67
C ASN A 64 -6.10 -12.99 -4.55
N MET A 65 -5.61 -11.79 -4.24
CA MET A 65 -5.85 -10.59 -5.03
C MET A 65 -4.80 -10.44 -6.13
N ALA A 66 -5.19 -9.91 -7.29
CA ALA A 66 -4.24 -9.46 -8.31
C ALA A 66 -3.63 -8.12 -7.85
N ILE A 67 -2.32 -8.13 -7.57
CA ILE A 67 -1.59 -6.98 -7.00
C ILE A 67 -0.35 -6.70 -7.85
N SER A 68 -0.23 -5.46 -8.34
CA SER A 68 1.00 -4.92 -8.90
C SER A 68 1.68 -4.02 -7.87
N VAL A 69 3.00 -4.14 -7.72
CA VAL A 69 3.81 -3.42 -6.73
C VAL A 69 4.83 -2.56 -7.44
N GLU A 70 4.90 -1.29 -7.04
CA GLU A 70 5.91 -0.34 -7.47
C GLU A 70 6.78 -0.01 -6.26
N TYR A 71 8.08 -0.31 -6.38
CA TYR A 71 9.09 0.01 -5.37
C TYR A 71 9.70 1.38 -5.62
N ASP A 72 10.23 1.98 -4.56
CA ASP A 72 11.12 3.11 -4.73
C ASP A 72 12.39 2.66 -5.47
N LEU A 73 12.81 3.47 -6.44
CA LEU A 73 13.97 3.21 -7.29
C LEU A 73 15.22 3.93 -6.75
N GLU A 74 15.05 4.83 -5.78
CA GLU A 74 16.16 5.46 -5.08
C GLU A 74 16.81 4.44 -4.11
N TYR A 75 18.11 4.19 -4.34
CA TYR A 75 18.93 3.18 -3.66
C TYR A 75 19.81 3.80 -2.57
#